data_AF-A0AAW5KCI6-F1
#
_entry.id   AF-A0AAW5KCI6-F1
#
_cell.length_a   1.000
_cell.length_b   1.000
_cell.length_c   1.000
_cell.angle_alpha   90.00
_cell.angle_beta   90.00
_cell.angle_gamma   90.00
#
_symmetry.space_group_name_H-M   'P 1'
#
loop_
_entity.id
_entity.type
_entity.pdbx_description
1 polymer ?
#
loop_
_entity_poly.entity_id
_entity_poly.type
_entity_poly.pdbx_seq_one_letter_code
_entity_poly.pdbx_strand_id
1 'polypeptide(L)' 'MQQKKRKYVFVTGGVVSRLGKGITAASLGRLLKSRGLKVMAQKLDPYINVDPGTM' A
#
# COMPACT_ATOMS: atom_id res chain seq x y z
N MET A 1 -28.93 -7.92 -1.54
CA MET A 1 -27.74 -7.19 -1.03
C MET A 1 -26.89 -6.76 -2.21
N GLN A 2 -26.61 -5.47 -2.36
CA GLN A 2 -25.83 -4.97 -3.51
C GLN A 2 -24.35 -5.36 -3.33
N GLN A 3 -23.76 -6.05 -4.31
CA GLN A 3 -22.35 -6.43 -4.23
C GLN A 3 -21.47 -5.19 -4.29
N LYS A 4 -20.75 -4.91 -3.19
CA LYS A 4 -19.82 -3.78 -3.12
C LYS A 4 -18.52 -4.15 -3.86
N LYS A 5 -18.30 -3.56 -5.04
CA LYS A 5 -17.07 -3.76 -5.83
C LYS A 5 -15.84 -3.32 -5.02
N ARG A 6 -14.79 -4.15 -4.99
CA ARG A 6 -13.50 -3.80 -4.36
C ARG A 6 -12.90 -2.57 -5.05
N LYS A 7 -12.25 -1.72 -4.25
CA LYS A 7 -11.57 -0.51 -4.69
C LYS A 7 -10.06 -0.69 -4.53
N TYR A 8 -9.30 -0.13 -5.45
CA TYR A 8 -7.84 -0.17 -5.46
C TYR A 8 -7.31 1.27 -5.43
N VAL A 9 -6.31 1.52 -4.60
CA VAL A 9 -5.60 2.80 -4.50
C VAL A 9 -4.14 2.52 -4.76
N PHE A 10 -3.58 3.10 -5.83
CA PHE A 10 -2.17 2.97 -6.18
C PHE A 10 -1.40 4.16 -5.61
N VAL A 11 -0.32 3.87 -4.88
CA VAL A 11 0.57 4.89 -4.33
C VAL A 11 1.88 4.83 -5.10
N THR A 12 2.16 5.87 -5.87
CA THR A 12 3.40 6.02 -6.66
C THR A 12 4.32 7.06 -6.04
N GLY A 13 5.52 7.23 -6.58
CA GLY A 13 6.50 8.22 -6.12
C GLY A 13 7.25 8.85 -7.27
N GLY A 14 7.46 10.17 -7.20
CA GLY A 14 8.28 10.93 -8.14
C GLY A 14 9.47 11.62 -7.45
N VAL A 15 10.33 12.23 -8.27
CA VAL A 15 11.51 13.02 -7.88
C VAL A 15 12.60 12.19 -7.21
N VAL A 16 12.41 11.74 -5.97
CA VAL A 16 13.43 10.99 -5.21
C VAL A 16 12.83 9.84 -4.40
N SER A 17 13.68 8.86 -4.05
CA SER A 17 13.33 7.78 -3.13
C SER A 17 13.38 8.26 -1.66
N ARG A 18 12.97 7.40 -0.71
CA ARG A 18 12.96 7.69 0.75
C ARG A 18 12.05 8.83 1.25
N LEU A 19 11.15 9.35 0.42
CA LEU A 19 10.12 10.34 0.79
C LEU A 19 9.02 9.86 1.77
N GLY A 20 9.17 8.71 2.42
CA GLY A 20 8.17 8.22 3.37
C GLY A 20 6.90 7.60 2.75
N LYS A 21 6.91 7.22 1.47
CA LYS A 21 5.74 6.62 0.76
C LYS A 21 5.08 5.47 1.53
N GLY A 22 5.88 4.59 2.12
CA GLY A 22 5.37 3.48 2.93
C GLY A 22 4.61 3.94 4.17
N ILE A 23 5.14 4.97 4.86
CA ILE A 23 4.51 5.57 6.04
C ILE A 23 3.21 6.27 5.65
N THR A 24 3.22 7.06 4.57
CA THR A 24 2.02 7.74 4.07
C THR A 24 0.92 6.75 3.68
N ALA A 25 1.26 5.67 2.96
CA ALA A 25 0.30 4.63 2.59
C ALA A 25 -0.25 3.88 3.83
N ALA A 26 0.59 3.60 4.83
CA ALA A 26 0.18 2.97 6.07
C ALA A 26 -0.77 3.86 6.89
N SER A 27 -0.48 5.15 6.99
CA SER A 27 -1.33 6.14 7.66
C SER A 27 -2.70 6.29 6.97
N LEU A 28 -2.72 6.34 5.63
CA LEU A 28 -3.97 6.33 4.87
C LEU A 28 -4.78 5.05 5.15
N GLY A 29 -4.13 3.90 5.15
CA GLY A 29 -4.76 2.62 5.49
C GLY A 29 -5.36 2.61 6.89
N ARG A 30 -4.68 3.23 7.88
CA ARG A 30 -5.19 3.38 9.25
C ARG A 30 -6.46 4.24 9.30
N LEU A 31 -6.49 5.37 8.60
CA LEU A 31 -7.68 6.25 8.52
C LEU A 31 -8.87 5.56 7.84
N LEU A 32 -8.61 4.74 6.82
CA LEU A 32 -9.67 3.98 6.15
C LEU A 32 -10.22 2.87 7.07
N LYS A 33 -9.34 2.17 7.80
CA LYS A 33 -9.74 1.18 8.82
C LYS A 33 -10.56 1.83 9.94
N SER A 34 -10.19 3.04 10.40
CA SER A 34 -10.96 3.75 11.43
C SER A 34 -12.36 4.18 10.95
N ARG A 35 -12.61 4.21 9.64
CA ARG A 35 -13.94 4.40 9.03
C ARG A 35 -14.70 3.08 8.80
N GLY A 36 -14.26 1.99 9.42
CA GLY A 36 -14.90 0.67 9.31
C GLY A 36 -14.66 -0.05 7.98
N LEU A 37 -13.71 0.41 7.15
CA LEU A 37 -13.40 -0.24 5.88
C LEU A 37 -12.40 -1.38 6.08
N LYS A 38 -12.64 -2.51 5.40
CA LYS A 38 -11.66 -3.58 5.30
C LYS A 38 -10.59 -3.19 4.28
N VAL A 39 -9.36 -3.00 4.74
CA VAL A 39 -8.23 -2.52 3.95
C VAL A 39 -7.05 -3.49 4.06
N MET A 40 -6.43 -3.79 2.92
CA MET A 40 -5.19 -4.55 2.80
C MET A 40 -4.18 -3.69 2.05
N ALA A 41 -2.90 -3.76 2.44
CA ALA A 41 -1.80 -3.11 1.75
C ALA A 41 -0.93 -4.18 1.07
N GLN A 42 -0.46 -3.87 -0.14
CA GLN A 42 0.49 -4.70 -0.89
C GLN A 42 1.65 -3.81 -1.32
N LYS A 43 2.86 -4.27 -1.07
CA LYS A 43 4.09 -3.60 -1.51
C LYS A 43 4.58 -4.26 -2.79
N LEU A 44 4.96 -3.44 -3.77
CA LEU A 44 5.57 -3.88 -5.01
C LEU A 44 7.02 -3.42 -4.97
N ASP A 45 7.92 -4.33 -4.66
CA ASP A 45 9.36 -4.07 -4.63
C ASP A 45 9.94 -4.39 -6.02
N PRO A 46 10.60 -3.44 -6.71
CA PRO A 46 11.08 -3.63 -8.08
C PRO A 46 12.42 -4.39 -8.13
N TYR A 47 12.75 -5.16 -7.08
CA TYR A 47 13.97 -5.94 -7.00
C TYR A 47 13.78 -7.28 -7.71
N ILE A 48 14.88 -7.82 -8.24
CA ILE A 48 14.89 -9.12 -8.92
C ILE A 48 14.88 -10.29 -7.93
N ASN A 49 15.28 -10.04 -6.68
CA ASN A 49 15.27 -11.04 -5.62
C ASN A 49 13.85 -11.58 -5.43
N VAL A 50 13.72 -12.92 -5.39
CA VAL A 50 12.44 -13.61 -5.15
C VAL A 50 11.89 -13.24 -3.76
N ASP A 51 12.78 -13.16 -2.80
CA ASP A 51 12.49 -12.80 -1.41
C ASP A 51 13.69 -12.06 -0.81
N PRO A 52 13.51 -11.35 0.33
CA PRO A 52 14.58 -10.57 0.92
C PRO A 52 15.57 -11.40 1.76
N GLY A 53 15.43 -12.73 1.87
CA GLY A 53 16.26 -13.58 2.72
C GLY A 53 17.73 -13.65 2.33
N THR A 54 18.07 -13.23 1.10
CA THR A 54 19.45 -13.15 0.59
C THR A 54 19.94 -11.71 0.38
N MET A 55 19.18 -10.71 0.85
CA MET A 55 19.60 -9.30 0.81
C MET A 55 20.47 -8.93 2.00
#